data_AF-A0A7S1Y8C9-F1
#
_entry.id   AF-A0A7S1Y8C9-F1
#
_cell.length_a   1.000
_cell.length_b   1.000
_cell.length_c   1.000
_cell.angle_alpha   90.00
_cell.angle_beta   90.00
_cell.angle_gamma   90.00
#
_symmetry.space_group_name_H-M   'P 1'
#
loop_
_entity.id
_entity.type
_entity.pdbx_description
1 polymer ?
#
loop_
_entity_poly.entity_id
_entity_poly.type
_entity_poly.pdbx_seq_one_letter_code
_entity_poly.pdbx_strand_id
1 'polypeptide(L)'
;LTCSTLCGNCPYTLYGGASCNCAPPSWSGDCLTQQIEPGDETTAQADWFDKTDTFFYPRRAYLFERKVNAPITTEDGTMIASALYTLSEGTLKMTAIFPPLHPTESRSATLVVPGVGSTGCTIQEATWHCLFRMDNFPMGSAHTYEIQYQPDAAQTSLVFTLGGAIPLQSGVPKVAALGCFGADDVADKSDFVTAVLAEDPDLIVLQGDQTYFHQQLLYGFFELTYSLRDILKDRPTIVQMDDHDYGAGNLWGAERAGEDSGVGFPKPPCIVNMAQDQAMGHLPDPVSNNDLQNGITVHYTNYVW
;
A
#
# COMPACT_ATOMS: atom_id res chain seq x y z
N LEU A 1 1.49 7.12 -25.13
CA LEU A 1 2.82 7.76 -24.90
C LEU A 1 3.86 6.65 -24.94
N THR A 2 4.92 6.76 -25.74
CA THR A 2 5.94 5.69 -25.84
C THR A 2 6.88 5.70 -24.63
N CYS A 3 7.31 4.52 -24.20
CA CYS A 3 8.20 4.23 -23.06
C CYS A 3 9.48 5.10 -22.99
N SER A 4 9.91 5.67 -24.13
CA SER A 4 11.11 6.52 -24.24
C SER A 4 11.03 7.87 -23.53
N THR A 5 9.84 8.36 -23.15
CA THR A 5 9.68 9.70 -22.55
C THR A 5 9.67 9.71 -21.03
N LEU A 6 9.46 8.57 -20.37
CA LEU A 6 9.42 8.45 -18.89
C LEU A 6 10.70 7.83 -18.31
N CYS A 7 11.40 7.00 -19.08
CA CYS A 7 12.65 6.38 -18.65
C CYS A 7 13.73 6.73 -19.67
N GLY A 8 14.65 7.63 -19.30
CA GLY A 8 15.88 7.81 -20.08
C GLY A 8 16.57 6.46 -20.24
N ASN A 9 16.96 6.11 -21.47
CA ASN A 9 17.64 4.87 -21.88
C ASN A 9 18.34 4.13 -20.71
N CYS A 10 17.75 3.06 -20.16
CA CYS A 10 18.44 2.13 -19.23
C CYS A 10 19.13 1.03 -20.08
N PRO A 11 20.48 0.99 -20.18
CA PRO A 11 21.18 -0.13 -20.81
C PRO A 11 21.22 -1.31 -19.84
N TYR A 12 20.55 -2.42 -20.19
CA TYR A 12 20.60 -3.65 -19.41
C TYR A 12 22.03 -4.23 -19.39
N THR A 13 22.58 -4.42 -18.19
CA THR A 13 23.64 -5.42 -17.92
C THR A 13 23.20 -6.24 -16.73
N LEU A 14 23.09 -7.56 -16.93
CA LEU A 14 22.55 -8.56 -15.97
C LEU A 14 23.34 -8.71 -14.65
N TYR A 15 24.39 -7.94 -14.43
CA TYR A 15 25.17 -7.92 -13.19
C TYR A 15 25.81 -6.54 -13.08
N GLY A 16 25.20 -5.64 -12.32
CA GLY A 16 25.77 -4.31 -12.07
C GLY A 16 24.68 -3.26 -11.89
N GLY A 17 24.62 -2.70 -10.68
CA GLY A 17 23.62 -1.72 -10.29
C GLY A 17 23.48 -0.57 -11.28
N ALA A 18 22.28 -0.43 -11.82
CA ALA A 18 21.79 0.81 -12.39
C ALA A 18 20.45 1.09 -11.68
N SER A 19 20.45 2.09 -10.80
CA SER A 19 19.23 2.62 -10.19
C SER A 19 18.43 3.34 -11.28
N CYS A 20 17.41 2.69 -11.86
CA CYS A 20 16.47 3.38 -12.74
C CYS A 20 15.52 4.20 -11.83
N ASN A 21 15.64 5.52 -11.88
CA ASN A 21 14.84 6.44 -11.04
C ASN A 21 13.49 6.66 -11.75
N CYS A 22 12.51 5.81 -11.45
CA CYS A 22 11.17 5.90 -12.03
C CYS A 22 10.24 6.61 -11.03
N ALA A 23 9.63 7.72 -11.45
CA ALA A 23 8.52 8.30 -10.71
C ALA A 23 7.34 7.30 -10.68
N PRO A 24 6.56 7.24 -9.58
CA PRO A 24 5.39 6.38 -9.53
C PRO A 24 4.42 6.73 -10.66
N PRO A 25 3.70 5.75 -11.23
CA PRO A 25 2.73 6.01 -12.29
C PRO A 25 1.65 6.99 -11.79
N SER A 26 1.43 8.07 -12.54
CA SER A 26 0.30 8.97 -12.31
C SER A 26 -0.95 8.36 -12.95
N TRP A 27 -1.90 7.93 -12.13
CA TRP A 27 -3.19 7.42 -12.60
C TRP A 27 -4.02 8.59 -13.17
N SER A 28 -4.11 8.71 -14.49
CA SER A 28 -4.93 9.75 -15.14
C SER A 28 -6.42 9.48 -14.96
N GLY A 29 -7.25 10.54 -14.98
CA GLY A 29 -8.71 10.49 -14.79
C GLY A 29 -9.51 9.56 -15.73
N ASP A 30 -8.89 8.99 -16.77
CA ASP A 30 -9.48 7.95 -17.60
C ASP A 30 -9.73 6.62 -16.84
N CYS A 31 -8.92 6.24 -15.85
CA CYS A 31 -9.20 5.01 -15.07
C CYS A 31 -10.42 5.18 -14.16
N LEU A 32 -10.60 6.37 -13.58
CA LEU A 32 -11.75 6.70 -12.72
C LEU A 32 -13.07 6.85 -13.50
N THR A 33 -13.01 6.91 -14.83
CA THR A 33 -14.17 7.11 -15.71
C THR A 33 -14.44 5.94 -16.66
N GLN A 34 -13.55 4.95 -16.74
CA GLN A 34 -13.70 3.77 -17.60
C GLN A 34 -13.93 2.49 -16.81
N GLN A 35 -15.02 1.79 -17.14
CA GLN A 35 -15.27 0.37 -16.90
C GLN A 35 -15.02 -0.15 -15.48
N ILE A 36 -15.49 0.59 -14.49
CA ILE A 36 -15.66 0.08 -13.14
C ILE A 36 -17.14 -0.32 -13.04
N GLU A 37 -17.40 -1.60 -12.75
CA GLU A 37 -18.78 -2.07 -12.52
C GLU A 37 -19.40 -1.27 -11.37
N PRO A 38 -20.70 -0.95 -11.41
CA PRO A 38 -21.36 -0.26 -10.30
C PRO A 38 -21.13 -0.98 -8.96
N GLY A 39 -20.39 -0.36 -8.03
CA GLY A 39 -20.03 -0.94 -6.72
C GLY A 39 -18.53 -1.23 -6.54
N ASP A 40 -17.76 -1.27 -7.62
CA ASP A 40 -16.31 -1.46 -7.54
C ASP A 40 -15.60 -0.17 -7.08
N GLU A 41 -14.72 -0.29 -6.09
CA GLU A 41 -13.93 0.77 -5.47
C GLU A 41 -14.72 2.03 -5.07
N THR A 42 -16.03 1.90 -4.85
CA THR A 42 -16.89 3.04 -4.53
C THR A 42 -16.48 3.73 -3.22
N THR A 43 -15.76 3.04 -2.34
CA THR A 43 -15.27 3.57 -1.06
C THR A 43 -13.91 4.27 -1.18
N ALA A 44 -13.14 4.00 -2.25
CA ALA A 44 -11.84 4.60 -2.50
C ALA A 44 -11.87 5.69 -3.59
N GLN A 45 -12.94 5.83 -4.37
CA GLN A 45 -13.03 6.82 -5.46
C GLN A 45 -13.53 8.20 -5.02
N ALA A 46 -13.29 9.21 -5.87
CA ALA A 46 -13.83 10.55 -5.72
C ALA A 46 -15.35 10.54 -5.53
N ASP A 47 -15.84 11.51 -4.75
CA ASP A 47 -17.20 11.60 -4.20
C ASP A 47 -17.53 10.60 -3.07
N TRP A 48 -16.55 9.86 -2.53
CA TRP A 48 -16.77 9.03 -1.31
C TRP A 48 -17.39 9.84 -0.16
N PHE A 49 -17.04 11.13 -0.06
CA PHE A 49 -17.56 12.08 0.94
C PHE A 49 -19.02 12.49 0.69
N ASP A 50 -19.54 12.29 -0.52
CA ASP A 50 -20.94 12.55 -0.89
C ASP A 50 -21.78 11.26 -0.85
N LYS A 51 -21.15 10.09 -0.67
CA LYS A 51 -21.84 8.80 -0.60
C LYS A 51 -22.53 8.65 0.75
N THR A 52 -23.85 8.53 0.70
CA THR A 52 -24.72 8.18 1.84
C THR A 52 -24.90 6.67 1.99
N ASP A 53 -24.37 5.89 1.03
CA ASP A 53 -24.57 4.45 0.99
C ASP A 53 -23.57 3.76 1.91
N THR A 54 -24.05 3.44 3.11
CA THR A 54 -23.31 2.67 4.11
C THR A 54 -23.25 1.21 3.66
N PHE A 55 -22.31 0.86 2.78
CA PHE A 55 -22.04 -0.54 2.49
C PHE A 55 -21.55 -1.25 3.76
N PHE A 56 -22.50 -1.87 4.46
CA PHE A 56 -22.47 -2.99 5.41
C PHE A 56 -21.21 -3.28 6.26
N TYR A 57 -20.51 -2.27 6.82
CA TYR A 57 -19.54 -2.54 7.90
C TYR A 57 -19.64 -1.51 9.04
N PRO A 58 -20.42 -1.80 10.10
CA PRO A 58 -20.63 -0.89 11.24
C PRO A 58 -19.31 -0.42 11.89
N ARG A 59 -18.28 -1.24 11.78
CA ARG A 59 -16.97 -1.02 12.40
C ARG A 59 -16.17 0.13 11.82
N ARG A 60 -16.54 0.63 10.63
CA ARG A 60 -15.76 1.66 9.93
C ARG A 60 -16.62 2.76 9.31
N ALA A 61 -17.83 2.96 9.83
CA ALA A 61 -18.68 4.12 9.51
C ALA A 61 -17.93 5.46 9.72
N TYR A 62 -16.92 5.48 10.61
CA TYR A 62 -16.07 6.64 10.85
C TYR A 62 -15.42 7.20 9.56
N LEU A 63 -15.15 6.37 8.54
CA LEU A 63 -14.58 6.86 7.29
C LEU A 63 -15.54 7.82 6.61
N PHE A 64 -16.81 7.44 6.49
CA PHE A 64 -17.86 8.25 5.86
C PHE A 64 -18.28 9.46 6.71
N GLU A 65 -18.08 9.38 8.03
CA GLU A 65 -18.39 10.46 8.97
C GLU A 65 -17.19 11.38 9.24
N ARG A 66 -16.04 11.14 8.58
CA ARG A 66 -14.80 11.88 8.86
C ARG A 66 -14.94 13.35 8.46
N LYS A 67 -14.75 14.22 9.44
CA LYS A 67 -14.71 15.67 9.24
C LYS A 67 -13.42 16.09 8.52
N VAL A 68 -13.50 17.16 7.74
CA VAL A 68 -12.34 17.79 7.10
C VAL A 68 -11.27 18.10 8.16
N ASN A 69 -10.02 17.75 7.85
CA ASN A 69 -8.83 17.89 8.69
C ASN A 69 -8.89 17.15 10.03
N ALA A 70 -9.79 16.17 10.19
CA ALA A 70 -9.91 15.37 11.41
C ALA A 70 -9.23 13.99 11.25
N PRO A 71 -8.72 13.41 12.35
CA PRO A 71 -8.10 12.09 12.34
C PRO A 71 -9.09 10.99 11.93
N ILE A 72 -8.55 9.82 11.59
CA ILE A 72 -9.30 8.61 11.22
C ILE A 72 -10.24 8.22 12.37
N THR A 73 -9.67 8.11 13.58
CA THR A 73 -10.39 7.88 14.84
C THR A 73 -9.89 8.87 15.89
N THR A 74 -10.69 9.11 16.92
CA THR A 74 -10.26 9.93 18.05
C THR A 74 -9.26 9.23 18.95
N GLU A 75 -9.18 7.90 18.89
CA GLU A 75 -8.32 7.08 19.73
C GLU A 75 -6.85 7.18 19.30
N ASP A 76 -6.58 6.97 18.01
CA ASP A 76 -5.21 7.04 17.47
C ASP A 76 -4.75 8.47 17.18
N GLY A 77 -5.70 9.40 17.03
CA GLY A 77 -5.42 10.82 16.84
C GLY A 77 -4.62 11.16 15.57
N THR A 78 -4.50 10.24 14.60
CA THR A 78 -3.73 10.42 13.37
C THR A 78 -4.56 10.24 12.09
N MET A 79 -4.09 10.85 11.01
CA MET A 79 -4.63 10.72 9.65
C MET A 79 -3.82 9.75 8.77
N ILE A 80 -2.76 9.15 9.30
CA ILE A 80 -1.95 8.17 8.58
C ILE A 80 -2.40 6.80 9.05
N ALA A 81 -2.97 5.99 8.16
CA ALA A 81 -3.65 4.73 8.49
C ALA A 81 -2.68 3.58 8.77
N SER A 82 -1.59 3.49 8.03
CA SER A 82 -0.55 2.48 8.22
C SER A 82 0.69 2.88 7.44
N ALA A 83 1.80 2.19 7.71
CA ALA A 83 3.02 2.29 6.93
C ALA A 83 3.61 0.90 6.75
N LEU A 84 4.01 0.58 5.53
CA LEU A 84 4.74 -0.63 5.18
C LEU A 84 6.05 -0.21 4.52
N TYR A 85 7.14 -0.90 4.80
CA TYR A 85 8.42 -0.58 4.19
C TYR A 85 9.24 -1.81 3.87
N THR A 86 10.18 -1.66 2.93
CA THR A 86 11.34 -2.53 2.82
C THR A 86 12.61 -1.68 2.85
N LEU A 87 13.64 -2.20 3.50
CA LEU A 87 15.01 -1.72 3.37
C LEU A 87 15.81 -2.86 2.74
N SER A 88 16.30 -2.65 1.52
CA SER A 88 17.02 -3.66 0.74
C SER A 88 18.14 -2.97 -0.03
N GLU A 89 19.35 -3.51 0.05
CA GLU A 89 20.53 -3.02 -0.69
C GLU A 89 20.80 -1.50 -0.55
N GLY A 90 20.50 -0.92 0.62
CA GLY A 90 20.69 0.51 0.87
C GLY A 90 19.60 1.41 0.27
N THR A 91 18.45 0.87 -0.10
CA THR A 91 17.27 1.66 -0.50
C THR A 91 16.12 1.37 0.46
N LEU A 92 15.64 2.42 1.12
CA LEU A 92 14.38 2.39 1.88
C LEU A 92 13.24 2.81 0.96
N LYS A 93 12.25 1.94 0.78
CA LYS A 93 10.96 2.27 0.17
C LYS A 93 9.86 2.07 1.18
N MET A 94 8.92 3.02 1.25
CA MET A 94 7.85 2.99 2.25
C MET A 94 6.54 3.49 1.65
N THR A 95 5.50 2.69 1.79
CA THR A 95 4.12 3.04 1.44
C THR A 95 3.44 3.49 2.72
N ALA A 96 3.03 4.75 2.76
CA ALA A 96 2.12 5.26 3.78
C ALA A 96 0.70 5.27 3.21
N ILE A 97 -0.25 4.67 3.94
CA ILE A 97 -1.66 4.59 3.55
C ILE A 97 -2.46 5.61 4.35
N PHE A 98 -3.40 6.29 3.70
CA PHE A 98 -4.26 7.33 4.26
C PHE A 98 -5.73 6.92 4.11
N PRO A 99 -6.64 7.45 4.94
CA PRO A 99 -8.04 7.39 4.60
C PRO A 99 -8.26 8.20 3.33
N PRO A 100 -9.39 8.00 2.64
CA PRO A 100 -9.85 8.95 1.65
C PRO A 100 -9.82 10.39 2.19
N LEU A 101 -9.20 11.29 1.41
CA LEU A 101 -8.99 12.68 1.80
C LEU A 101 -10.03 13.58 1.14
N HIS A 102 -10.45 14.61 1.86
CA HIS A 102 -11.32 15.66 1.34
C HIS A 102 -10.59 16.45 0.24
N PRO A 103 -11.31 17.04 -0.74
CA PRO A 103 -10.69 17.79 -1.84
C PRO A 103 -9.83 18.99 -1.39
N THR A 104 -10.14 19.56 -0.23
CA THR A 104 -9.41 20.71 0.33
C THR A 104 -8.19 20.31 1.15
N GLU A 105 -8.00 19.02 1.43
CA GLU A 105 -6.87 18.53 2.22
C GLU A 105 -5.62 18.37 1.35
N SER A 106 -4.46 18.63 1.93
CA SER A 106 -3.16 18.47 1.28
C SER A 106 -2.95 17.06 0.74
N ARG A 107 -2.27 16.95 -0.40
CA ARG A 107 -1.79 15.69 -0.97
C ARG A 107 -0.29 15.50 -0.74
N SER A 108 0.28 16.16 0.26
CA SER A 108 1.71 16.08 0.55
C SER A 108 1.95 15.47 1.93
N ALA A 109 2.86 14.51 1.99
CA ALA A 109 3.35 13.93 3.24
C ALA A 109 4.89 13.92 3.23
N THR A 110 5.48 13.93 4.43
CA THR A 110 6.93 13.92 4.61
C THR A 110 7.34 12.74 5.49
N LEU A 111 8.35 11.98 5.08
CA LEU A 111 9.05 11.02 5.90
C LEU A 111 10.29 11.70 6.49
N VAL A 112 10.46 11.60 7.80
CA VAL A 112 11.62 12.10 8.54
C VAL A 112 12.31 10.93 9.23
N VAL A 113 13.61 10.78 8.97
CA VAL A 113 14.48 9.79 9.61
C VAL A 113 15.60 10.54 10.35
N PRO A 114 15.52 10.68 11.69
CA PRO A 114 16.51 11.43 12.46
C PRO A 114 17.94 10.95 12.21
N GLY A 115 18.85 11.90 11.96
CA GLY A 115 20.26 11.60 11.66
C GLY A 115 20.53 11.14 10.22
N VAL A 116 19.50 10.84 9.43
CA VAL A 116 19.63 10.44 8.01
C VAL A 116 19.13 11.55 7.08
N GLY A 117 17.90 12.06 7.30
CA GLY A 117 17.31 13.12 6.48
C GLY A 117 15.80 13.02 6.39
N SER A 118 15.21 13.70 5.39
CA SER A 118 13.77 13.67 5.12
C SER A 118 13.49 13.62 3.63
N THR A 119 12.37 13.02 3.23
CA THR A 119 11.89 12.98 1.85
C THR A 119 10.37 13.17 1.81
N GLY A 120 9.87 13.79 0.74
CA GLY A 120 8.44 14.05 0.55
C GLY A 120 7.83 13.11 -0.50
N CYS A 121 6.51 12.92 -0.44
CA CYS A 121 5.76 12.24 -1.49
C CYS A 121 4.40 12.91 -1.73
N THR A 122 3.79 12.59 -2.87
CA THR A 122 2.43 13.01 -3.21
C THR A 122 1.46 11.85 -2.99
N ILE A 123 0.43 12.09 -2.17
CA ILE A 123 -0.65 11.15 -1.89
C ILE A 123 -1.50 11.03 -3.16
N GLN A 124 -1.60 9.81 -3.68
CA GLN A 124 -2.35 9.51 -4.89
C GLN A 124 -3.83 9.38 -4.57
N GLU A 125 -4.69 10.17 -5.21
CA GLU A 125 -6.14 10.13 -4.95
C GLU A 125 -6.80 8.82 -5.39
N ALA A 126 -6.23 8.14 -6.37
CA ALA A 126 -6.75 6.88 -6.87
C ALA A 126 -6.64 5.75 -5.83
N THR A 127 -5.62 5.78 -4.97
CA THR A 127 -5.23 4.67 -4.11
C THR A 127 -5.05 5.06 -2.63
N TRP A 128 -5.13 6.37 -2.34
CA TRP A 128 -4.91 6.99 -1.02
C TRP A 128 -3.63 6.53 -0.32
N HIS A 129 -2.58 6.27 -1.10
CA HIS A 129 -1.26 5.99 -0.55
C HIS A 129 -0.22 6.99 -1.06
N CYS A 130 0.92 6.99 -0.40
CA CYS A 130 2.06 7.83 -0.71
C CYS A 130 3.33 6.98 -0.62
N LEU A 131 4.12 6.96 -1.69
CA LEU A 131 5.35 6.19 -1.76
C LEU A 131 6.56 7.09 -1.47
N PHE A 132 7.27 6.81 -0.39
CA PHE A 132 8.55 7.39 -0.06
C PHE A 132 9.69 6.52 -0.58
N ARG A 133 10.79 7.17 -0.99
CA ARG A 133 12.04 6.53 -1.37
C ARG A 133 13.21 7.30 -0.78
N MET A 134 14.16 6.59 -0.18
CA MET A 134 15.47 7.11 0.21
C MET A 134 16.55 6.14 -0.29
N ASP A 135 17.34 6.59 -1.26
CA ASP A 135 18.51 5.86 -1.77
C ASP A 135 19.74 6.12 -0.91
N ASN A 136 20.71 5.20 -0.95
CA ASN A 136 21.93 5.23 -0.14
C ASN A 136 21.62 5.34 1.37
N PHE A 137 20.54 4.68 1.80
CA PHE A 137 20.13 4.61 3.18
C PHE A 137 21.18 3.87 4.02
N PRO A 138 21.59 4.42 5.18
CA PRO A 138 22.64 3.83 6.01
C PRO A 138 22.19 2.49 6.61
N MET A 139 22.83 1.42 6.14
CA MET A 139 22.67 0.05 6.66
C MET A 139 23.53 -0.18 7.91
N GLY A 140 23.23 -1.26 8.66
CA GLY A 140 24.06 -1.70 9.78
C GLY A 140 23.78 -1.02 11.12
N SER A 141 22.71 -0.23 11.22
CA SER A 141 22.17 0.28 12.48
C SER A 141 20.64 0.31 12.45
N ALA A 142 20.01 0.24 13.62
CA ALA A 142 18.60 0.51 13.75
C ALA A 142 18.32 2.02 13.63
N HIS A 143 17.17 2.37 13.07
CA HIS A 143 16.69 3.74 12.92
C HIS A 143 15.25 3.86 13.41
N THR A 144 14.84 5.06 13.77
CA THR A 144 13.43 5.41 13.94
C THR A 144 13.02 6.32 12.80
N TYR A 145 11.73 6.39 12.50
CA TYR A 145 11.20 7.33 11.53
C TYR A 145 9.87 7.93 12.01
N GLU A 146 9.50 9.05 11.42
CA GLU A 146 8.20 9.69 11.59
C GLU A 146 7.66 10.11 10.22
N ILE A 147 6.45 9.66 9.89
CA ILE A 147 5.68 10.22 8.78
C ILE A 147 4.88 11.40 9.33
N GLN A 148 4.94 12.53 8.65
CA GLN A 148 4.24 13.76 8.99
C GLN A 148 3.26 14.11 7.87
N TYR A 149 2.03 14.43 8.27
CA TYR A 149 0.98 14.86 7.37
C TYR A 149 0.28 16.11 7.89
N GLN A 150 0.33 17.17 7.11
CA GLN A 150 -0.35 18.43 7.39
C GLN A 150 -1.50 18.59 6.40
N PRO A 151 -2.77 18.41 6.82
CA PRO A 151 -3.91 18.45 5.91
C PRO A 151 -4.22 19.85 5.40
N ASP A 152 -3.83 20.90 6.13
CA ASP A 152 -4.09 22.29 5.76
C ASP A 152 -2.80 23.10 5.89
N ALA A 153 -2.27 23.55 4.74
CA ALA A 153 -1.05 24.35 4.67
C ALA A 153 -1.15 25.68 5.44
N ALA A 154 -2.36 26.23 5.61
CA ALA A 154 -2.59 27.44 6.38
C ALA A 154 -2.59 27.20 7.91
N GLN A 155 -2.81 25.96 8.35
CA GLN A 155 -2.84 25.57 9.77
C GLN A 155 -1.56 24.80 10.13
N THR A 156 -0.45 25.50 10.28
CA THR A 156 0.87 24.90 10.56
C THR A 156 0.97 24.12 11.87
N SER A 157 0.06 24.35 12.82
CA SER A 157 0.00 23.60 14.08
C SER A 157 -0.73 22.26 13.97
N LEU A 158 -1.46 22.02 12.88
CA LEU A 158 -2.24 20.80 12.68
C LEU A 158 -1.40 19.81 11.87
N VAL A 159 -0.60 19.00 12.58
CA VAL A 159 0.25 17.97 11.98
C VAL A 159 -0.10 16.63 12.62
N PHE A 160 -0.45 15.67 11.78
CA PHE A 160 -0.65 14.27 12.16
C PHE A 160 0.62 13.50 11.92
N THR A 161 0.96 12.59 12.85
CA THR A 161 2.17 11.78 12.73
C THR A 161 1.89 10.29 12.88
N LEU A 162 2.77 9.48 12.28
CA LEU A 162 2.89 8.05 12.54
C LEU A 162 4.38 7.73 12.68
N GLY A 163 4.79 7.28 13.88
CA GLY A 163 6.16 6.92 14.18
C GLY A 163 6.38 5.40 14.15
N GLY A 164 7.53 4.98 13.64
CA GLY A 164 7.91 3.58 13.58
C GLY A 164 9.43 3.36 13.68
N ALA A 165 9.82 2.10 13.64
CA ALA A 165 11.21 1.65 13.70
C ALA A 165 11.61 0.90 12.42
N ILE A 166 12.88 1.08 12.06
CA ILE A 166 13.61 0.28 11.07
C ILE A 166 14.70 -0.47 11.85
N PRO A 167 14.46 -1.73 12.27
CA PRO A 167 15.39 -2.46 13.10
C PRO A 167 16.66 -2.81 12.31
N LEU A 168 17.73 -3.17 13.04
CA LEU A 168 18.95 -3.67 12.44
C LEU A 168 18.67 -5.02 11.75
N GLN A 169 18.78 -5.05 10.43
CA GLN A 169 18.80 -6.30 9.68
C GLN A 169 20.15 -7.00 9.89
N SER A 170 20.11 -8.16 10.55
CA SER A 170 21.30 -8.97 10.78
C SER A 170 20.94 -10.44 10.93
N GLY A 171 21.88 -11.32 10.59
CA GLY A 171 21.67 -12.77 10.73
C GLY A 171 20.55 -13.32 9.83
N VAL A 172 19.88 -14.36 10.32
CA VAL A 172 18.72 -14.98 9.65
C VAL A 172 17.45 -14.44 10.31
N PRO A 173 16.50 -13.87 9.56
CA PRO A 173 15.30 -13.28 10.15
C PRO A 173 14.35 -14.36 10.70
N LYS A 174 13.75 -14.10 11.85
CA LYS A 174 12.51 -14.76 12.27
C LYS A 174 11.35 -14.19 11.46
N VAL A 175 10.71 -15.05 10.68
CA VAL A 175 9.64 -14.64 9.76
C VAL A 175 8.27 -14.95 10.34
N ALA A 176 7.38 -13.96 10.36
CA ALA A 176 5.94 -14.19 10.50
C ALA A 176 5.31 -14.20 9.10
N ALA A 177 4.80 -15.37 8.71
CA ALA A 177 4.13 -15.58 7.43
C ALA A 177 2.62 -15.60 7.66
N LEU A 178 1.91 -14.61 7.12
CA LEU A 178 0.51 -14.31 7.42
C LEU A 178 -0.29 -14.22 6.11
N GLY A 179 -1.58 -14.57 6.12
CA GLY A 179 -2.44 -14.51 4.93
C GLY A 179 -3.84 -15.03 5.22
N CYS A 180 -4.67 -15.07 4.17
CA CYS A 180 -6.07 -15.55 4.25
C CYS A 180 -6.94 -14.79 5.27
N PHE A 181 -6.86 -13.46 5.23
CA PHE A 181 -7.68 -12.58 6.07
C PHE A 181 -9.11 -12.48 5.50
N GLY A 182 -9.94 -13.47 5.84
CA GLY A 182 -11.29 -13.70 5.30
C GLY A 182 -12.27 -12.52 5.39
N ALA A 183 -13.33 -12.55 4.58
CA ALA A 183 -14.35 -11.48 4.52
C ALA A 183 -15.10 -11.27 5.84
N ASP A 184 -15.29 -12.34 6.62
CA ASP A 184 -15.92 -12.28 7.95
C ASP A 184 -14.92 -11.88 9.04
N ASP A 185 -13.63 -11.75 8.71
CA ASP A 185 -12.56 -11.30 9.61
C ASP A 185 -12.51 -9.76 9.70
N VAL A 186 -13.69 -9.17 9.85
CA VAL A 186 -13.89 -7.77 10.27
C VAL A 186 -13.81 -7.62 11.79
N ALA A 187 -13.32 -8.66 12.49
CA ALA A 187 -13.09 -8.71 13.93
C ALA A 187 -11.87 -7.88 14.35
N ASP A 188 -11.80 -7.56 15.64
CA ASP A 188 -10.71 -6.72 16.16
C ASP A 188 -9.50 -7.63 16.16
N LYS A 189 -8.45 -7.22 15.45
CA LYS A 189 -7.24 -8.03 15.32
C LYS A 189 -6.29 -7.82 16.50
N SER A 190 -6.68 -7.10 17.55
CA SER A 190 -5.83 -6.82 18.73
C SER A 190 -5.24 -8.09 19.37
N ASP A 191 -6.02 -9.16 19.52
CA ASP A 191 -5.52 -10.45 20.03
C ASP A 191 -4.49 -11.09 19.08
N PHE A 192 -4.77 -11.04 17.77
CA PHE A 192 -3.85 -11.53 16.73
C PHE A 192 -2.55 -10.71 16.70
N VAL A 193 -2.66 -9.38 16.73
CA VAL A 193 -1.54 -8.45 16.80
C VAL A 193 -0.70 -8.72 18.04
N THR A 194 -1.34 -8.88 19.20
CA THR A 194 -0.67 -9.21 20.46
C THR A 194 0.11 -10.52 20.35
N ALA A 195 -0.49 -11.55 19.74
CA ALA A 195 0.16 -12.84 19.55
C ALA A 195 1.37 -12.75 18.60
N VAL A 196 1.25 -12.03 17.48
CA VAL A 196 2.38 -11.85 16.55
C VAL A 196 3.50 -11.04 17.20
N LEU A 197 3.17 -9.96 17.93
CA LEU A 197 4.16 -9.15 18.62
C LEU A 197 4.89 -9.92 19.73
N ALA A 198 4.20 -10.85 20.42
CA ALA A 198 4.81 -11.70 21.44
C ALA A 198 5.86 -12.67 20.86
N GLU A 199 5.74 -13.03 19.58
CA GLU A 199 6.74 -13.81 18.87
C GLU A 199 7.93 -12.98 18.39
N ASP A 200 7.86 -11.65 18.41
CA ASP A 200 8.92 -10.73 17.99
C ASP A 200 9.58 -11.11 16.64
N PRO A 201 8.80 -11.18 15.53
CA PRO A 201 9.36 -11.46 14.22
C PRO A 201 10.18 -10.27 13.70
N ASP A 202 11.24 -10.58 12.96
CA ASP A 202 12.11 -9.61 12.29
C ASP A 202 11.51 -9.16 10.93
N LEU A 203 10.78 -10.05 10.27
CA LEU A 203 10.24 -9.85 8.92
C LEU A 203 8.78 -10.34 8.86
N ILE A 204 7.92 -9.51 8.26
CA ILE A 204 6.54 -9.89 7.95
C ILE A 204 6.46 -10.26 6.47
N VAL A 205 5.82 -11.41 6.18
CA VAL A 205 5.46 -11.81 4.83
C VAL A 205 3.95 -12.00 4.79
N LEU A 206 3.26 -11.09 4.11
CA LEU A 206 1.86 -11.25 3.75
C LEU A 206 1.80 -12.07 2.45
N GLN A 207 1.24 -13.28 2.53
CA GLN A 207 1.42 -14.33 1.53
C GLN A 207 0.32 -14.41 0.46
N GLY A 208 -0.60 -13.44 0.43
CA GLY A 208 -1.82 -13.52 -0.38
C GLY A 208 -3.08 -13.58 0.47
N ASP A 209 -4.20 -13.28 -0.18
CA ASP A 209 -5.53 -13.18 0.41
C ASP A 209 -5.55 -12.16 1.55
N GLN A 210 -5.09 -10.95 1.25
CA GLN A 210 -5.04 -9.83 2.18
C GLN A 210 -6.42 -9.23 2.37
N THR A 211 -7.27 -9.38 1.36
CA THR A 211 -8.65 -8.93 1.41
C THR A 211 -9.55 -9.85 0.59
N TYR A 212 -10.72 -10.18 1.15
CA TYR A 212 -11.80 -10.85 0.43
C TYR A 212 -12.88 -9.85 -0.04
N PHE A 213 -12.63 -8.55 0.09
CA PHE A 213 -13.49 -7.49 -0.42
C PHE A 213 -13.33 -7.38 -1.94
N HIS A 214 -13.88 -8.34 -2.70
CA HIS A 214 -13.67 -8.48 -4.14
C HIS A 214 -14.09 -7.28 -4.99
N GLN A 215 -14.96 -6.42 -4.47
CA GLN A 215 -15.37 -5.17 -5.10
C GLN A 215 -14.66 -3.94 -4.54
N GLN A 216 -13.98 -4.04 -3.40
CA GLN A 216 -13.33 -2.91 -2.73
C GLN A 216 -11.93 -3.32 -2.26
N LEU A 217 -11.06 -3.65 -3.22
CA LEU A 217 -9.72 -4.18 -2.99
C LEU A 217 -8.87 -3.16 -2.22
N LEU A 218 -8.90 -1.88 -2.64
CA LEU A 218 -8.12 -0.83 -2.00
C LEU A 218 -8.58 -0.55 -0.58
N TYR A 219 -9.90 -0.59 -0.36
CA TYR A 219 -10.47 -0.48 0.97
C TYR A 219 -10.11 -1.67 1.85
N GLY A 220 -10.19 -2.89 1.32
CA GLY A 220 -9.87 -4.09 2.09
C GLY A 220 -8.39 -4.15 2.49
N PHE A 221 -7.49 -3.71 1.62
CA PHE A 221 -6.07 -3.59 1.97
C PHE A 221 -5.80 -2.46 2.97
N PHE A 222 -6.48 -1.31 2.84
CA PHE A 222 -6.52 -0.28 3.89
C PHE A 222 -7.01 -0.84 5.24
N GLU A 223 -8.08 -1.63 5.21
CA GLU A 223 -8.70 -2.25 6.39
C GLU A 223 -7.68 -3.09 7.14
N LEU A 224 -7.07 -4.02 6.41
CA LEU A 224 -6.09 -4.95 6.94
C LEU A 224 -4.90 -4.21 7.53
N THR A 225 -4.27 -3.33 6.75
CA THR A 225 -3.02 -2.68 7.16
C THR A 225 -3.24 -1.71 8.32
N TYR A 226 -4.41 -1.08 8.42
CA TYR A 226 -4.80 -0.32 9.60
C TYR A 226 -4.88 -1.21 10.84
N SER A 227 -5.52 -2.37 10.74
CA SER A 227 -5.65 -3.34 11.84
C SER A 227 -4.32 -3.97 12.26
N LEU A 228 -3.36 -4.09 11.33
CA LEU A 228 -2.02 -4.62 11.58
C LEU A 228 -0.96 -3.54 11.81
N ARG A 229 -1.35 -2.26 11.91
CA ARG A 229 -0.43 -1.11 11.94
C ARG A 229 0.72 -1.29 12.92
N ASP A 230 0.44 -1.74 14.14
CA ASP A 230 1.44 -1.87 15.21
C ASP A 230 2.48 -2.95 14.93
N ILE A 231 2.18 -3.89 14.04
CA ILE A 231 3.17 -4.84 13.51
C ILE A 231 3.96 -4.16 12.38
N LEU A 232 3.26 -3.61 11.39
CA LEU A 232 3.80 -3.20 10.09
C LEU A 232 4.71 -1.96 10.17
N LYS A 233 4.41 -1.01 11.06
CA LYS A 233 5.20 0.22 11.20
C LYS A 233 6.61 -0.01 11.75
N ASP A 234 6.86 -1.15 12.41
CA ASP A 234 8.12 -1.42 13.10
C ASP A 234 8.92 -2.56 12.44
N ARG A 235 8.40 -3.18 11.38
CA ARG A 235 9.01 -4.35 10.74
C ARG A 235 8.94 -4.26 9.22
N PRO A 236 10.02 -4.58 8.49
CA PRO A 236 9.94 -4.68 7.05
C PRO A 236 8.88 -5.70 6.66
N THR A 237 8.12 -5.38 5.60
CA THR A 237 6.99 -6.20 5.17
C THR A 237 7.09 -6.51 3.68
N ILE A 238 7.06 -7.79 3.35
CA ILE A 238 6.87 -8.28 1.98
C ILE A 238 5.39 -8.61 1.79
N VAL A 239 4.82 -8.19 0.66
CA VAL A 239 3.44 -8.51 0.29
C VAL A 239 3.47 -9.28 -1.02
N GLN A 240 2.76 -10.39 -1.07
CA GLN A 240 2.45 -11.15 -2.27
C GLN A 240 0.94 -11.10 -2.46
N MET A 241 0.49 -10.88 -3.70
CA MET A 241 -0.93 -10.86 -4.02
C MET A 241 -1.40 -12.25 -4.47
N ASP A 242 -2.63 -12.61 -4.08
CA ASP A 242 -3.34 -13.80 -4.54
C ASP A 242 -4.67 -13.43 -5.22
N ASP A 243 -5.43 -14.42 -5.67
CA ASP A 243 -6.72 -14.27 -6.35
C ASP A 243 -7.70 -13.30 -5.66
N HIS A 244 -7.90 -13.41 -4.35
CA HIS A 244 -8.83 -12.56 -3.61
C HIS A 244 -8.39 -11.08 -3.61
N ASP A 245 -7.07 -10.82 -3.65
CA ASP A 245 -6.51 -9.47 -3.74
C ASP A 245 -6.72 -8.82 -5.11
N TYR A 246 -7.06 -9.63 -6.12
CA TYR A 246 -7.46 -9.17 -7.45
C TYR A 246 -8.98 -9.23 -7.68
N GLY A 247 -9.76 -9.59 -6.66
CA GLY A 247 -11.21 -9.74 -6.75
C GLY A 247 -11.67 -10.99 -7.49
N ALA A 248 -10.79 -12.00 -7.60
CA ALA A 248 -11.11 -13.31 -8.11
C ALA A 248 -11.45 -14.27 -6.96
N GLY A 249 -12.34 -15.24 -7.21
CA GLY A 249 -12.70 -16.25 -6.22
C GLY A 249 -11.74 -17.44 -6.15
N ASN A 250 -10.92 -17.65 -7.19
CA ASN A 250 -9.95 -18.73 -7.27
C ASN A 250 -8.80 -18.35 -8.24
N LEU A 251 -7.58 -18.79 -7.92
CA LEU A 251 -6.40 -18.53 -8.74
C LEU A 251 -6.55 -19.13 -10.15
N TRP A 252 -6.54 -18.25 -11.14
CA TRP A 252 -6.33 -18.57 -12.56
C TRP A 252 -7.34 -19.60 -13.12
N GLY A 253 -8.59 -19.53 -12.67
CA GLY A 253 -9.67 -20.40 -13.16
C GLY A 253 -9.61 -21.83 -12.62
N ALA A 254 -9.17 -22.00 -11.37
CA ALA A 254 -9.21 -23.29 -10.66
C ALA A 254 -10.64 -23.76 -10.27
N GLU A 255 -11.70 -23.12 -10.79
CA GLU A 255 -13.07 -23.62 -10.69
C GLU A 255 -13.40 -24.65 -11.77
N ARG A 256 -14.43 -25.46 -11.49
CA ARG A 256 -14.92 -26.51 -12.40
C ARG A 256 -15.33 -25.89 -13.73
N ALA A 257 -14.92 -26.54 -14.84
CA ALA A 257 -15.33 -26.16 -16.19
C ALA A 257 -16.83 -25.83 -16.29
N GLY A 258 -17.14 -24.57 -16.63
CA GLY A 258 -18.50 -24.04 -16.75
C GLY A 258 -18.81 -22.84 -15.85
N GLU A 259 -18.06 -22.67 -14.77
CA GLU A 259 -18.03 -21.47 -13.93
C GLU A 259 -16.56 -21.05 -13.84
N ASP A 260 -16.26 -19.87 -14.39
CA ASP A 260 -14.94 -19.22 -14.38
C ASP A 260 -13.72 -20.02 -14.92
N SER A 261 -13.89 -20.69 -16.07
CA SER A 261 -12.83 -21.50 -16.70
C SER A 261 -11.87 -20.68 -17.60
N GLY A 262 -11.10 -19.74 -17.04
CA GLY A 262 -9.88 -19.22 -17.68
C GLY A 262 -9.91 -17.78 -18.22
N VAL A 263 -10.63 -16.86 -17.57
CA VAL A 263 -10.74 -15.45 -18.01
C VAL A 263 -9.87 -14.49 -17.17
N GLY A 264 -8.54 -14.68 -17.17
CA GLY A 264 -7.58 -13.65 -16.71
C GLY A 264 -7.91 -12.96 -15.38
N PHE A 265 -7.59 -11.68 -15.25
CA PHE A 265 -8.03 -10.86 -14.11
C PHE A 265 -9.48 -10.41 -14.31
N PRO A 266 -10.35 -10.48 -13.28
CA PRO A 266 -11.74 -10.06 -13.40
C PRO A 266 -11.89 -8.52 -13.41
N LYS A 267 -10.87 -7.80 -12.94
CA LYS A 267 -10.82 -6.33 -12.91
C LYS A 267 -10.09 -5.77 -14.13
N PRO A 268 -10.44 -4.55 -14.59
CA PRO A 268 -9.70 -3.90 -15.66
C PRO A 268 -8.23 -3.64 -15.24
N PRO A 269 -7.28 -3.61 -16.20
CA PRO A 269 -5.85 -3.45 -15.91
C PRO A 269 -5.50 -2.29 -14.98
N CYS A 270 -6.24 -1.17 -15.05
CA CYS A 270 -5.95 -0.02 -14.20
C CYS A 270 -6.29 -0.26 -12.72
N ILE A 271 -7.37 -1.00 -12.41
CA ILE A 271 -7.71 -1.39 -11.03
C ILE A 271 -6.72 -2.44 -10.52
N VAL A 272 -6.34 -3.40 -11.36
CA VAL A 272 -5.29 -4.38 -11.05
C VAL A 272 -4.01 -3.65 -10.65
N ASN A 273 -3.55 -2.71 -11.47
CA ASN A 273 -2.32 -2.00 -11.17
C ASN A 273 -2.45 -1.08 -9.94
N MET A 274 -3.62 -0.48 -9.69
CA MET A 274 -3.86 0.31 -8.47
C MET A 274 -3.75 -0.54 -7.21
N ALA A 275 -4.30 -1.76 -7.22
CA ALA A 275 -4.17 -2.71 -6.12
C ALA A 275 -2.70 -3.14 -5.93
N GLN A 276 -1.99 -3.43 -7.03
CA GLN A 276 -0.55 -3.75 -6.99
C GLN A 276 0.30 -2.59 -6.46
N ASP A 277 0.01 -1.36 -6.86
CA ASP A 277 0.74 -0.16 -6.44
C ASP A 277 0.54 0.09 -4.94
N GLN A 278 -0.70 -0.02 -4.44
CA GLN A 278 -0.99 0.11 -3.02
C GLN A 278 -0.37 -1.01 -2.18
N ALA A 279 -0.44 -2.25 -2.64
CA ALA A 279 0.01 -3.43 -1.88
C ALA A 279 1.52 -3.67 -1.95
N MET A 280 2.16 -3.38 -3.09
CA MET A 280 3.54 -3.76 -3.39
C MET A 280 4.45 -2.57 -3.73
N GLY A 281 3.96 -1.33 -3.69
CA GLY A 281 4.76 -0.14 -4.04
C GLY A 281 6.05 0.02 -3.23
N HIS A 282 6.04 -0.41 -1.96
CA HIS A 282 7.20 -0.35 -1.05
C HIS A 282 8.19 -1.51 -1.22
N LEU A 283 7.89 -2.51 -2.06
CA LEU A 283 8.84 -3.59 -2.33
C LEU A 283 10.03 -3.06 -3.16
N PRO A 284 11.18 -3.76 -3.17
CA PRO A 284 12.30 -3.38 -4.02
C PRO A 284 11.89 -3.28 -5.48
N ASP A 285 12.60 -2.44 -6.24
CA ASP A 285 12.24 -2.20 -7.65
C ASP A 285 12.21 -3.50 -8.46
N PRO A 286 11.20 -3.71 -9.31
CA PRO A 286 11.09 -4.95 -10.04
C PRO A 286 12.25 -5.11 -11.02
N VAL A 287 12.62 -6.35 -11.29
CA VAL A 287 13.70 -6.72 -12.23
C VAL A 287 13.35 -6.26 -13.67
N SER A 288 12.07 -6.05 -13.94
CA SER A 288 11.55 -5.57 -15.22
C SER A 288 10.44 -4.56 -14.99
N ASN A 289 10.56 -3.39 -15.63
CA ASN A 289 9.51 -2.37 -15.70
C ASN A 289 8.63 -2.54 -16.95
N ASN A 290 8.71 -3.69 -17.64
CA ASN A 290 7.85 -3.96 -18.79
C ASN A 290 6.44 -4.30 -18.31
N ASP A 291 5.46 -3.63 -18.91
CA ASP A 291 4.06 -4.00 -18.78
C ASP A 291 3.76 -5.22 -19.66
N LEU A 292 2.78 -6.01 -19.24
CA LEU A 292 2.13 -7.01 -20.09
C LEU A 292 1.42 -6.32 -21.26
N GLN A 293 1.13 -7.04 -22.34
CA GLN A 293 0.49 -6.46 -23.55
C GLN A 293 -0.87 -5.79 -23.28
N ASN A 294 -1.54 -6.17 -22.19
CA ASN A 294 -2.80 -5.59 -21.73
C ASN A 294 -2.63 -4.41 -20.77
N GLY A 295 -1.40 -3.93 -20.54
CA GLY A 295 -1.09 -2.78 -19.69
C GLY A 295 -0.99 -3.08 -18.19
N ILE A 296 -0.94 -4.35 -17.79
CA ILE A 296 -0.74 -4.75 -16.39
C ILE A 296 0.76 -4.72 -16.04
N THR A 297 1.12 -4.09 -14.92
CA THR A 297 2.50 -4.00 -14.44
C THR A 297 2.98 -5.34 -13.86
N VAL A 298 4.26 -5.67 -14.04
CA VAL A 298 4.87 -6.89 -13.49
C VAL A 298 5.66 -6.56 -12.22
N HIS A 299 5.38 -7.29 -11.13
CA HIS A 299 6.01 -7.08 -9.82
C HIS A 299 6.90 -8.25 -9.39
N TYR A 300 7.84 -8.64 -10.26
CA TYR A 300 8.90 -9.60 -9.89
C TYR A 300 10.13 -8.85 -9.39
N THR A 301 10.50 -9.06 -8.14
CA THR A 301 11.60 -8.35 -7.47
C THR A 301 12.43 -9.27 -6.57
N ASN A 302 13.56 -8.77 -6.08
CA ASN A 302 14.42 -9.45 -5.12
C ASN A 302 14.58 -8.60 -3.87
N TYR A 303 14.23 -9.17 -2.71
CA TYR A 303 14.46 -8.55 -1.41
C TYR A 303 15.68 -9.17 -0.74
N VAL A 304 16.63 -8.32 -0.35
CA VAL A 304 17.86 -8.72 0.35
C VAL A 304 17.76 -8.25 1.79
N TRP A 305 17.74 -9.22 2.71
CA TRP A 305 17.84 -9.01 4.16
C TRP A 305 19.25 -8.59 4.56
#